data_AF-A0ABD3JHY7-F1
#
_entry.id   AF-A0ABD3JHY7-F1
#
_cell.length_a   1.000
_cell.length_b   1.000
_cell.length_c   1.000
_cell.angle_alpha   90.00
_cell.angle_beta   90.00
_cell.angle_gamma   90.00
#
_symmetry.space_group_name_H-M   'P 1'
#
loop_
_entity.id
_entity.type
_entity.pdbx_description
1 polymer ?
#
loop_
_entity_poly.entity_id
_entity_poly.type
_entity_poly.pdbx_seq_one_letter_code
_entity_poly.pdbx_strand_id
1 'polypeptide(L)'
;MASSVSAQGLRFPPTLLASPPPNPWSRLPSARAASLVRSPPAAASVRSRGPARRSGAVRSRAVAGASASGIGPDVGDVLGDVRIFTAAGEPVLFKDLWDQNEGVAVVAMLRHFGCICCWEFASALKESKPKFDSAGVKLIAVGVGTPDKARILAERLPFPMDCLYADPDRKSYDVLGLYYGLGRTFFNPASAKVFSRFDSIQKAAKNYTIGATPDDRSSVLQQGGMLVFKGKQLLYARKDEGTGDHAPLDDIFDVCCKVPVS
;
A
#
# COMPACT_ATOMS: atom_id res chain seq x y z
N MET A 1 58.11 8.77 -44.82
CA MET A 1 57.78 7.46 -45.43
C MET A 1 56.64 6.86 -44.64
N ALA A 2 55.45 6.85 -45.25
CA ALA A 2 54.25 6.26 -44.66
C ALA A 2 54.26 4.75 -44.90
N SER A 3 53.79 3.96 -43.94
CA SER A 3 53.46 2.55 -44.16
C SER A 3 52.13 2.24 -43.50
N SER A 4 51.15 2.05 -44.38
CA SER A 4 49.79 1.61 -44.14
C SER A 4 49.73 0.14 -43.74
N VAL A 5 48.94 -0.20 -42.73
CA VAL A 5 48.52 -1.58 -42.47
C VAL A 5 47.01 -1.68 -42.66
N SER A 6 46.65 -2.65 -43.49
CA SER A 6 45.34 -2.90 -44.08
C SER A 6 44.41 -3.65 -43.11
N ALA A 7 43.14 -3.25 -43.07
CA ALA A 7 42.09 -3.94 -42.33
C ALA A 7 41.44 -5.02 -43.21
N GLN A 8 41.60 -6.29 -42.84
CA GLN A 8 40.87 -7.40 -43.45
C GLN A 8 39.63 -7.75 -42.63
N GLY A 9 38.52 -7.89 -43.36
CA GLY A 9 37.17 -7.97 -42.82
C GLY A 9 36.81 -9.29 -42.15
N LEU A 10 35.97 -9.17 -41.12
CA LEU A 10 35.22 -10.27 -40.52
C LEU A 10 33.82 -10.31 -41.13
N ARG A 11 33.50 -11.43 -41.79
CA ARG A 11 32.17 -11.75 -42.32
C ARG A 11 31.32 -12.37 -41.20
N PHE A 12 30.13 -11.83 -40.96
CA PHE A 12 29.11 -12.43 -40.10
C PHE A 12 28.23 -13.41 -40.89
N PRO A 13 27.80 -14.56 -40.32
CA PRO A 13 26.84 -15.46 -40.96
C PRO A 13 25.39 -14.95 -40.78
N PRO A 14 24.45 -15.37 -41.66
CA PRO A 14 23.08 -14.85 -41.68
C PRO A 14 22.18 -15.45 -40.59
N THR A 15 21.28 -14.60 -40.12
CA THR A 15 20.26 -14.80 -39.09
C THR A 15 19.18 -15.81 -39.53
N LEU A 16 18.91 -16.82 -38.68
CA LEU A 16 17.74 -17.69 -38.81
C LEU A 16 16.47 -16.95 -38.36
N LEU A 17 15.55 -16.71 -39.28
CA LEU A 17 14.18 -16.25 -38.99
C LEU A 17 13.37 -17.42 -38.40
N ALA A 18 13.01 -17.31 -37.13
CA ALA A 18 12.04 -18.19 -36.49
C ALA A 18 10.64 -17.57 -36.56
N SER A 19 9.70 -18.30 -37.17
CA SER A 19 8.27 -17.96 -37.24
C SER A 19 7.59 -18.00 -35.85
N PRO A 20 6.55 -17.18 -35.60
CA PRO A 20 5.83 -17.20 -34.32
C PRO A 20 4.86 -18.41 -34.22
N PRO A 21 4.60 -18.93 -33.00
CA PRO A 21 3.63 -20.01 -32.78
C PRO A 21 2.17 -19.52 -32.86
N PRO A 22 1.20 -20.41 -33.13
CA PRO A 22 -0.20 -20.04 -33.33
C PRO A 22 -0.94 -19.78 -32.01
N ASN A 23 -1.83 -18.79 -32.03
CA ASN A 23 -2.78 -18.48 -30.97
C ASN A 23 -3.81 -19.62 -30.81
N PRO A 24 -3.96 -20.22 -29.62
CA PRO A 24 -5.18 -20.93 -29.27
C PRO A 24 -6.22 -19.89 -28.82
N TRP A 25 -7.50 -20.26 -28.75
CA TRP A 25 -8.65 -19.43 -28.33
C TRP A 25 -9.39 -18.70 -29.46
N SER A 26 -9.91 -19.49 -30.38
CA SER A 26 -11.19 -19.19 -31.03
C SER A 26 -12.08 -20.41 -30.92
N ARG A 27 -13.14 -20.30 -30.10
CA ARG A 27 -14.44 -21.01 -30.18
C ARG A 27 -15.19 -20.84 -28.86
N LEU A 28 -16.18 -19.96 -28.85
CA LEU A 28 -17.33 -20.04 -27.94
C LEU A 28 -18.60 -19.97 -28.79
N PRO A 29 -19.58 -20.87 -28.59
CA PRO A 29 -20.85 -20.78 -29.27
C PRO A 29 -21.81 -19.82 -28.56
N SER A 30 -22.61 -19.17 -29.41
CA SER A 30 -23.75 -18.31 -29.11
C SER A 30 -24.83 -19.04 -28.31
N ALA A 31 -25.36 -18.38 -27.26
CA ALA A 31 -26.64 -18.71 -26.67
C ALA A 31 -27.52 -17.45 -26.63
N ARG A 32 -28.64 -17.53 -27.34
CA ARG A 32 -29.75 -16.57 -27.38
C ARG A 32 -30.97 -17.24 -26.76
N ALA A 33 -31.75 -16.47 -25.99
CA ALA A 33 -33.17 -16.64 -25.60
C ALA A 33 -33.33 -16.37 -24.09
N ALA A 34 -34.39 -15.75 -23.57
CA ALA A 34 -35.49 -14.98 -24.11
C ALA A 34 -36.06 -14.15 -22.93
N SER A 35 -36.61 -12.98 -23.25
CA SER A 35 -37.40 -12.14 -22.34
C SER A 35 -38.66 -12.86 -21.85
N LEU A 36 -39.11 -12.62 -20.61
CA LEU A 36 -40.54 -12.54 -20.30
C LEU A 36 -40.78 -11.65 -19.06
N VAL A 37 -41.78 -10.80 -19.22
CA VAL A 37 -42.26 -9.70 -18.38
C VAL A 37 -43.30 -10.19 -17.36
N ARG A 38 -43.36 -9.61 -16.15
CA ARG A 38 -44.62 -9.22 -15.46
C ARG A 38 -44.41 -8.53 -14.10
N SER A 39 -44.89 -7.28 -14.00
CA SER A 39 -45.54 -6.70 -12.79
C SER A 39 -47.07 -6.86 -12.95
N PRO A 40 -48.00 -6.34 -12.09
CA PRO A 40 -47.98 -5.67 -10.75
C PRO A 40 -49.08 -6.32 -9.81
N PRO A 41 -49.81 -5.69 -8.83
CA PRO A 41 -49.78 -4.34 -8.23
C PRO A 41 -49.87 -4.25 -6.68
N ALA A 42 -49.95 -3.00 -6.21
CA ALA A 42 -49.99 -2.49 -4.83
C ALA A 42 -51.34 -2.62 -4.09
N ALA A 43 -51.31 -2.52 -2.75
CA ALA A 43 -52.39 -1.91 -1.94
C ALA A 43 -51.91 -1.46 -0.54
N ALA A 44 -52.57 -0.42 -0.06
CA ALA A 44 -52.30 0.48 1.07
C ALA A 44 -52.36 -0.12 2.49
N SER A 45 -51.75 0.58 3.46
CA SER A 45 -52.48 1.15 4.60
C SER A 45 -51.63 2.13 5.41
N VAL A 46 -52.18 3.32 5.59
CA VAL A 46 -51.78 4.35 6.56
C VAL A 46 -52.08 3.87 7.98
N ARG A 47 -51.19 4.14 8.95
CA ARG A 47 -51.56 4.45 10.34
C ARG A 47 -50.46 5.23 11.04
N SER A 48 -50.79 6.46 11.41
CA SER A 48 -50.05 7.35 12.30
C SER A 48 -50.20 6.90 13.75
N ARG A 49 -49.13 7.04 14.57
CA ARG A 49 -49.17 7.27 16.03
C ARG A 49 -47.77 7.48 16.64
N GLY A 50 -47.56 8.67 17.22
CA GLY A 50 -46.80 8.89 18.47
C GLY A 50 -45.28 9.11 18.39
N PRO A 51 -44.72 10.18 18.99
CA PRO A 51 -43.29 10.38 19.08
C PRO A 51 -42.74 9.56 20.26
N ALA A 52 -42.08 8.44 19.98
CA ALA A 52 -41.27 7.74 20.97
C ALA A 52 -39.83 8.24 20.87
N ARG A 53 -39.45 9.04 21.87
CA ARG A 53 -38.11 9.53 22.16
C ARG A 53 -37.14 8.34 22.26
N ARG A 54 -36.49 8.00 21.15
CA ARG A 54 -35.41 7.01 21.10
C ARG A 54 -34.10 7.72 21.41
N SER A 55 -33.57 7.47 22.60
CA SER A 55 -32.16 7.66 22.90
C SER A 55 -31.36 6.96 21.80
N GLY A 56 -30.71 7.76 20.95
CA GLY A 56 -29.84 7.27 19.90
C GLY A 56 -28.64 6.60 20.53
N ALA A 57 -28.73 5.29 20.80
CA ALA A 57 -27.56 4.47 20.97
C ALA A 57 -26.80 4.56 19.65
N VAL A 58 -25.70 5.31 19.66
CA VAL A 58 -24.73 5.34 18.57
C VAL A 58 -24.23 3.91 18.41
N ARG A 59 -24.82 3.18 17.46
CA ARG A 59 -24.27 1.90 17.03
C ARG A 59 -22.97 2.23 16.33
N SER A 60 -21.85 2.04 17.04
CA SER A 60 -20.53 1.98 16.43
C SER A 60 -20.63 1.02 15.25
N ARG A 61 -20.58 1.56 14.03
CA ARG A 61 -20.35 0.74 12.84
C ARG A 61 -19.00 0.09 13.07
N ALA A 62 -19.00 -1.22 13.31
CA ALA A 62 -17.78 -1.99 13.26
C ALA A 62 -17.17 -1.75 11.87
N VAL A 63 -15.96 -1.19 11.82
CA VAL A 63 -15.21 -1.01 10.59
C VAL A 63 -14.94 -2.40 10.04
N ALA A 64 -15.76 -2.82 9.07
CA ALA A 64 -15.66 -4.12 8.44
C ALA A 64 -14.44 -4.11 7.51
N GLY A 65 -13.27 -4.47 8.06
CA GLY A 65 -12.04 -4.57 7.27
C GLY A 65 -10.75 -4.76 8.07
N ALA A 66 -10.78 -4.54 9.39
CA ALA A 66 -9.59 -4.59 10.21
C ALA A 66 -9.70 -5.69 11.26
N SER A 67 -8.87 -6.70 11.10
CA SER A 67 -8.70 -7.72 12.12
C SER A 67 -7.22 -7.73 12.47
N ALA A 68 -6.87 -7.43 13.72
CA ALA A 68 -5.55 -7.75 14.26
C ALA A 68 -5.29 -9.28 14.25
N SER A 69 -6.31 -10.08 13.92
CA SER A 69 -6.25 -11.52 13.68
C SER A 69 -5.08 -11.89 12.78
N GLY A 70 -4.09 -12.59 13.35
CA GLY A 70 -2.90 -13.04 12.64
C GLY A 70 -1.64 -12.20 12.88
N ILE A 71 -1.71 -11.18 13.75
CA ILE A 71 -0.54 -10.54 14.35
C ILE A 71 -0.54 -10.84 15.86
N GLY A 72 0.61 -11.25 16.40
CA GLY A 72 0.75 -11.64 17.80
C GLY A 72 0.46 -10.48 18.76
N PRO A 73 -0.02 -10.76 19.99
CA PRO A 73 -0.30 -9.73 21.00
C PRO A 73 0.95 -8.98 21.47
N ASP A 74 2.13 -9.57 21.29
CA ASP A 74 3.47 -9.07 21.63
C ASP A 74 4.13 -8.27 20.49
N VAL A 75 3.43 -8.05 19.37
CA VAL A 75 4.01 -7.40 18.18
C VAL A 75 4.61 -6.03 18.46
N GLY A 76 4.07 -5.26 19.41
CA GLY A 76 4.62 -3.95 19.77
C GLY A 76 6.02 -4.05 20.37
N ASP A 77 6.26 -5.07 21.20
CA ASP A 77 7.58 -5.35 21.77
C ASP A 77 8.55 -5.85 20.69
N VAL A 78 8.13 -6.85 19.90
CA VAL A 78 8.99 -7.45 18.86
C VAL A 78 9.34 -6.43 17.77
N LEU A 79 8.36 -5.66 17.29
CA LEU A 79 8.60 -4.60 16.31
C LEU A 79 9.48 -3.50 16.89
N GLY A 80 9.29 -3.15 18.16
CA GLY A 80 10.04 -2.09 18.85
C GLY A 80 11.56 -2.28 18.81
N ASP A 81 12.03 -3.53 18.81
CA ASP A 81 13.46 -3.88 18.73
C ASP A 81 14.01 -4.03 17.30
N VAL A 82 13.17 -3.86 16.28
CA VAL A 82 13.62 -3.85 14.88
C VAL A 82 14.35 -2.54 14.58
N ARG A 83 15.58 -2.69 14.07
CA ARG A 83 16.38 -1.58 13.54
C ARG A 83 16.01 -1.30 12.09
N ILE A 84 15.68 -0.04 11.81
CA ILE A 84 15.48 0.53 10.48
C ILE A 84 16.38 1.75 10.30
N PHE A 85 16.27 2.42 9.16
CA PHE A 85 17.10 3.58 8.84
C PHE A 85 16.25 4.78 8.48
N THR A 86 16.64 5.96 8.94
CA THR A 86 16.10 7.21 8.40
C THR A 86 16.47 7.35 6.91
N ALA A 87 15.76 8.19 6.17
CA ALA A 87 16.13 8.52 4.79
C ALA A 87 17.50 9.25 4.69
N ALA A 88 18.06 9.75 5.80
CA ALA A 88 19.42 10.28 5.88
C ALA A 88 20.49 9.19 6.05
N GLY A 89 20.11 7.96 6.37
CA GLY A 89 21.03 6.83 6.57
C GLY A 89 21.31 6.49 8.04
N GLU A 90 20.76 7.26 8.99
CA GLU A 90 20.96 7.00 10.41
C GLU A 90 20.12 5.81 10.89
N PRO A 91 20.72 4.85 11.62
CA PRO A 91 19.99 3.72 12.18
C PRO A 91 19.14 4.13 13.39
N VAL A 92 17.91 3.63 13.47
CA VAL A 92 16.95 3.89 14.56
C VAL A 92 16.18 2.61 14.90
N LEU A 93 15.72 2.47 16.14
CA LEU A 93 14.79 1.40 16.51
C LEU A 93 13.35 1.93 16.40
N PHE A 94 12.39 1.06 16.07
CA PHE A 94 10.97 1.47 16.03
C PHE A 94 10.51 2.07 17.36
N LYS A 95 10.94 1.50 18.49
CA LYS A 95 10.54 2.00 19.81
C LYS A 95 10.97 3.44 20.10
N ASP A 96 11.93 3.97 19.35
CA ASP A 96 12.43 5.34 19.51
C ASP A 96 11.61 6.36 18.68
N LEU A 97 10.67 5.89 17.84
CA LEU A 97 9.96 6.75 16.87
C LEU A 97 8.69 7.41 17.45
N TRP A 98 8.12 6.86 18.52
CA TRP A 98 6.98 7.42 19.28
C TRP A 98 7.05 7.01 20.75
N ASP A 99 6.28 7.69 21.60
CA ASP A 99 6.17 7.30 23.01
C ASP A 99 5.50 5.92 23.16
N GLN A 100 6.27 4.97 23.70
CA GLN A 100 5.85 3.58 23.87
C GLN A 100 4.84 3.35 25.00
N ASN A 101 4.54 4.37 25.80
CA ASN A 101 3.57 4.25 26.88
C ASN A 101 2.17 4.68 26.42
N GLU A 102 2.02 5.92 25.94
CA GLU A 102 0.70 6.48 25.61
C GLU A 102 0.64 7.08 24.20
N GLY A 103 1.78 7.31 23.54
CA GLY A 103 1.86 7.89 22.20
C GLY A 103 1.12 7.07 21.15
N VAL A 104 0.43 7.76 20.23
CA VAL A 104 -0.28 7.11 19.13
C VAL A 104 0.53 7.22 17.85
N ALA A 105 0.78 6.10 17.18
CA ALA A 105 1.53 6.04 15.94
C ALA A 105 0.77 5.28 14.86
N VAL A 106 0.87 5.82 13.65
CA VAL A 106 0.35 5.24 12.42
C VAL A 106 1.56 4.78 11.61
N VAL A 107 1.69 3.46 11.44
CA VAL A 107 2.82 2.82 10.75
C VAL A 107 2.33 2.34 9.37
N ALA A 108 2.72 3.08 8.33
CA ALA A 108 2.48 2.77 6.93
C ALA A 108 3.63 1.95 6.35
N MET A 109 3.39 0.66 6.11
CA MET A 109 4.36 -0.23 5.47
C MET A 109 4.15 -0.17 3.96
N LEU A 110 4.97 0.61 3.26
CA LEU A 110 5.02 0.66 1.80
C LEU A 110 5.62 -0.65 1.27
N ARG A 111 5.21 -1.13 0.09
CA ARG A 111 5.78 -2.35 -0.49
C ARG A 111 7.29 -2.23 -0.73
N HIS A 112 7.68 -1.16 -1.40
CA HIS A 112 9.05 -0.76 -1.69
C HIS A 112 9.05 0.63 -2.34
N PHE A 113 10.19 1.32 -2.33
CA PHE A 113 10.28 2.68 -2.89
C PHE A 113 10.14 2.74 -4.42
N GLY A 114 10.32 1.63 -5.13
CA GLY A 114 10.09 1.54 -6.59
C GLY A 114 8.65 1.28 -7.04
N CYS A 115 7.68 1.19 -6.12
CA CYS A 115 6.30 0.82 -6.46
C CYS A 115 5.46 2.07 -6.77
N ILE A 116 4.89 2.19 -7.97
CA ILE A 116 4.07 3.36 -8.34
C ILE A 116 2.85 3.54 -7.44
N CYS A 117 2.17 2.46 -7.03
CA CYS A 117 1.06 2.54 -6.09
C CYS A 117 1.51 3.04 -4.71
N CYS A 118 2.75 2.75 -4.30
CA CYS A 118 3.31 3.29 -3.06
C CYS A 118 3.63 4.79 -3.17
N TRP A 119 3.96 5.30 -4.36
CA TRP A 119 4.12 6.74 -4.58
C TRP A 119 2.79 7.48 -4.50
N GLU A 120 1.75 6.89 -5.08
CA GLU A 120 0.37 7.38 -4.94
C GLU A 120 -0.04 7.40 -3.46
N PHE A 121 0.18 6.30 -2.74
CA PHE A 121 -0.15 6.21 -1.33
C PHE A 121 0.67 7.16 -0.46
N ALA A 122 1.98 7.28 -0.69
CA ALA A 122 2.83 8.26 -0.02
C ALA A 122 2.36 9.70 -0.29
N SER A 123 1.85 10.00 -1.49
CA SER A 123 1.25 11.31 -1.78
C SER A 123 0.02 11.56 -0.91
N ALA A 124 -0.87 10.58 -0.78
CA ALA A 124 -2.05 10.68 0.07
C ALA A 124 -1.69 10.81 1.56
N LEU A 125 -0.69 10.05 2.04
CA LEU A 125 -0.16 10.14 3.40
C LEU A 125 0.44 11.52 3.69
N LYS A 126 1.21 12.07 2.75
CA LYS A 126 1.75 13.42 2.84
C LYS A 126 0.62 14.46 2.95
N GLU A 127 -0.37 14.40 2.06
CA GLU A 127 -1.52 15.32 2.08
C GLU A 127 -2.33 15.19 3.39
N SER A 128 -2.31 14.02 4.01
CA SER A 128 -2.99 13.70 5.27
C SER A 128 -2.22 14.04 6.53
N LYS A 129 -0.90 14.28 6.44
CA LYS A 129 -0.03 14.51 7.61
C LYS A 129 -0.57 15.62 8.55
N PRO A 130 -1.07 16.77 8.08
CA PRO A 130 -1.61 17.79 8.99
C PRO A 130 -2.75 17.30 9.89
N LYS A 131 -3.55 16.32 9.42
CA LYS A 131 -4.63 15.72 10.21
C LYS A 131 -4.09 14.78 11.29
N PHE A 132 -3.04 14.01 10.99
CA PHE A 132 -2.33 13.22 12.00
C PHE A 132 -1.68 14.13 13.05
N ASP A 133 -0.96 15.17 12.61
CA ASP A 133 -0.29 16.12 13.50
C ASP A 133 -1.30 16.82 14.44
N SER A 134 -2.45 17.27 13.91
CA SER A 134 -3.50 17.92 14.71
C SER A 134 -4.14 17.00 15.75
N ALA A 135 -4.09 15.68 15.54
CA ALA A 135 -4.57 14.68 16.47
C ALA A 135 -3.47 14.18 17.44
N GLY A 136 -2.25 14.70 17.35
CA GLY A 136 -1.12 14.21 18.14
C GLY A 136 -0.65 12.81 17.74
N VAL A 137 -0.94 12.38 16.50
CA VAL A 137 -0.59 11.05 15.99
C VAL A 137 0.69 11.13 15.16
N LYS A 138 1.68 10.30 15.49
CA LYS A 138 2.93 10.21 14.72
C LYS A 138 2.70 9.39 13.45
N LEU A 139 2.96 9.97 12.28
CA LEU A 139 3.03 9.24 11.01
C LEU A 139 4.44 8.67 10.80
N ILE A 140 4.52 7.37 10.53
CA ILE A 140 5.75 6.63 10.22
C ILE A 140 5.51 5.84 8.94
N ALA A 141 6.19 6.19 7.86
CA ALA A 141 6.17 5.45 6.60
C ALA A 141 7.49 4.68 6.42
N VAL A 142 7.39 3.37 6.23
CA VAL A 142 8.55 2.48 6.08
C VAL A 142 8.46 1.79 4.73
N GLY A 143 9.56 1.77 3.97
CA GLY A 143 9.62 1.08 2.68
C GLY A 143 10.79 0.11 2.61
N VAL A 144 10.61 -1.00 1.88
CA VAL A 144 11.74 -1.86 1.50
C VAL A 144 12.65 -1.11 0.53
N GLY A 145 13.96 -1.17 0.81
CA GLY A 145 15.02 -0.55 0.05
C GLY A 145 16.00 0.19 0.95
N THR A 146 17.07 0.70 0.37
CA THR A 146 18.13 1.44 1.08
C THR A 146 17.72 2.89 1.34
N PRO A 147 18.38 3.60 2.28
CA PRO A 147 18.10 5.01 2.58
C PRO A 147 18.16 5.94 1.35
N ASP A 148 19.04 5.70 0.39
CA ASP A 148 19.08 6.45 -0.87
C ASP A 148 17.79 6.29 -1.68
N LYS A 149 17.16 5.12 -1.68
CA LYS A 149 15.86 4.92 -2.36
C LYS A 149 14.73 5.68 -1.65
N ALA A 150 14.76 5.70 -0.31
CA ALA A 150 13.82 6.50 0.48
C ALA A 150 13.97 7.99 0.16
N ARG A 151 15.22 8.48 0.10
CA ARG A 151 15.52 9.87 -0.25
C ARG A 151 15.09 10.24 -1.66
N ILE A 152 15.21 9.35 -2.65
CA ILE A 152 14.65 9.57 -3.99
C ILE A 152 13.14 9.85 -3.92
N LEU A 153 12.40 9.05 -3.13
CA LEU A 153 10.97 9.28 -2.92
C LEU A 153 10.75 10.66 -2.29
N ALA A 154 11.42 10.97 -1.17
CA ALA A 154 11.24 12.24 -0.47
C ALA A 154 11.62 13.48 -1.29
N GLU A 155 12.63 13.40 -2.16
CA GLU A 155 13.06 14.53 -3.00
C GLU A 155 12.07 14.76 -4.15
N ARG A 156 11.63 13.69 -4.83
CA ARG A 156 10.80 13.79 -6.04
C ARG A 156 9.31 13.89 -5.73
N LEU A 157 8.87 13.19 -4.69
CA LEU A 157 7.58 13.36 -4.06
C LEU A 157 7.87 14.02 -2.71
N PRO A 158 7.80 15.36 -2.56
CA PRO A 158 8.27 16.12 -1.39
C PRO A 158 7.61 15.68 -0.08
N PHE A 159 7.99 14.50 0.41
CA PHE A 159 7.42 13.73 1.50
C PHE A 159 8.28 14.03 2.72
N PRO A 160 7.69 14.28 3.89
CA PRO A 160 8.44 14.67 5.08
C PRO A 160 9.46 13.60 5.48
N MET A 161 10.75 13.95 5.46
CA MET A 161 11.87 13.03 5.72
C MET A 161 11.82 12.46 7.15
N ASP A 162 11.28 13.23 8.10
CA ASP A 162 11.07 12.84 9.50
C ASP A 162 9.93 11.83 9.71
N CYS A 163 9.23 11.49 8.63
CA CYS A 163 8.21 10.45 8.57
C CYS A 163 8.64 9.27 7.67
N LEU A 164 9.82 9.28 7.05
CA LEU A 164 10.19 8.30 6.03
C LEU A 164 11.42 7.47 6.43
N TYR A 165 11.25 6.16 6.43
CA TYR A 165 12.25 5.20 6.90
C TYR A 165 12.43 4.05 5.90
N ALA A 166 13.63 3.52 5.85
CA ALA A 166 14.06 2.41 5.02
C ALA A 166 14.29 1.17 5.89
N ASP A 167 13.78 0.02 5.43
CA ASP A 167 14.10 -1.29 6.00
C ASP A 167 14.69 -2.17 4.87
N PRO A 168 16.01 -2.12 4.66
CA PRO A 168 16.67 -2.85 3.58
C PRO A 168 16.54 -4.37 3.73
N ASP A 169 16.53 -4.85 4.98
CA ASP A 169 16.54 -6.28 5.32
C ASP A 169 15.13 -6.88 5.40
N ARG A 170 14.09 -6.04 5.30
CA ARG A 170 12.66 -6.42 5.45
C ARG A 170 12.31 -7.02 6.82
N LYS A 171 13.14 -6.81 7.85
CA LYS A 171 12.94 -7.39 9.19
C LYS A 171 11.59 -7.00 9.79
N SER A 172 11.17 -5.76 9.60
CA SER A 172 9.86 -5.31 10.07
C SER A 172 8.71 -5.98 9.32
N TYR A 173 8.88 -6.29 8.04
CA TYR A 173 7.89 -6.98 7.23
C TYR A 173 7.72 -8.44 7.68
N ASP A 174 8.84 -9.10 8.02
CA ASP A 174 8.85 -10.46 8.53
C ASP A 174 8.19 -10.55 9.91
N VAL A 175 8.53 -9.64 10.84
CA VAL A 175 7.91 -9.55 12.18
C VAL A 175 6.40 -9.32 12.08
N LEU A 176 5.97 -8.46 11.16
CA LEU A 176 4.55 -8.18 10.92
C LEU A 176 3.86 -9.27 10.10
N GLY A 177 4.61 -10.24 9.58
CA GLY A 177 4.13 -11.30 8.70
C GLY A 177 3.42 -10.75 7.46
N LEU A 178 3.93 -9.67 6.86
CA LEU A 178 3.37 -9.08 5.65
C LEU A 178 3.59 -10.02 4.47
N TYR A 179 2.64 -10.04 3.55
CA TYR A 179 2.64 -11.03 2.48
C TYR A 179 3.78 -10.83 1.48
N TYR A 180 4.24 -11.94 0.91
CA TYR A 180 5.22 -11.98 -0.15
C TYR A 180 4.76 -12.94 -1.25
N GLY A 181 5.00 -12.59 -2.52
CA GLY A 181 4.94 -13.56 -3.61
C GLY A 181 4.30 -13.07 -4.90
N LEU A 182 4.58 -13.82 -5.98
CA LEU A 182 4.19 -13.50 -7.35
C LEU A 182 2.66 -13.45 -7.54
N GLY A 183 1.96 -14.48 -7.06
CA GLY A 183 0.49 -14.59 -7.14
C GLY A 183 -0.22 -13.37 -6.55
N ARG A 184 0.20 -12.96 -5.35
CA ARG A 184 -0.34 -11.80 -4.65
C ARG A 184 0.01 -10.48 -5.33
N THR A 185 1.19 -10.39 -5.93
CA THR A 185 1.68 -9.16 -6.55
C THR A 185 1.00 -8.85 -7.87
N PHE A 186 0.81 -9.86 -8.73
CA PHE A 186 0.41 -9.66 -10.13
C PHE A 186 -0.98 -10.22 -10.47
N PHE A 187 -1.49 -11.16 -9.68
CA PHE A 187 -2.73 -11.89 -10.00
C PHE A 187 -3.81 -11.77 -8.92
N ASN A 188 -3.61 -10.92 -7.91
CA ASN A 188 -4.60 -10.75 -6.85
C ASN A 188 -5.75 -9.82 -7.29
N PRO A 189 -7.02 -10.25 -7.20
CA PRO A 189 -8.16 -9.40 -7.52
C PRO A 189 -8.25 -8.14 -6.64
N ALA A 190 -7.64 -8.12 -5.45
CA ALA A 190 -7.54 -6.92 -4.61
C ALA A 190 -6.87 -5.75 -5.33
N SER A 191 -5.97 -6.03 -6.30
CA SER A 191 -5.32 -5.02 -7.13
C SER A 191 -6.24 -4.38 -8.19
N ALA A 192 -7.45 -4.89 -8.39
CA ALA A 192 -8.40 -4.29 -9.34
C ALA A 192 -8.77 -2.83 -8.97
N LYS A 193 -8.68 -2.47 -7.68
CA LYS A 193 -8.89 -1.09 -7.19
C LYS A 193 -7.88 -0.07 -7.72
N VAL A 194 -6.78 -0.52 -8.33
CA VAL A 194 -5.81 0.35 -9.00
C VAL A 194 -6.45 1.01 -10.23
N PHE A 195 -7.32 0.31 -10.96
CA PHE A 195 -7.95 0.84 -12.18
C PHE A 195 -8.90 2.01 -11.91
N SER A 196 -9.57 2.03 -10.75
CA SER A 196 -10.46 3.14 -10.37
C SER A 196 -9.71 4.39 -9.89
N ARG A 197 -8.38 4.32 -9.75
CA ARG A 197 -7.51 5.40 -9.22
C ARG A 197 -6.55 5.95 -10.28
N PHE A 198 -6.98 5.91 -11.53
CA PHE A 198 -6.15 6.28 -12.67
C PHE A 198 -5.56 7.70 -12.55
N ASP A 199 -6.37 8.69 -12.18
CA ASP A 199 -5.93 10.09 -12.08
C ASP A 199 -4.88 10.31 -10.98
N SER A 200 -5.05 9.70 -9.79
CA SER A 200 -4.09 9.80 -8.69
C SER A 200 -2.78 9.08 -9.02
N ILE A 201 -2.86 7.91 -9.66
CA ILE A 201 -1.69 7.19 -10.17
C ILE A 201 -0.96 8.00 -11.24
N GLN A 202 -1.69 8.61 -12.18
CA GLN A 202 -1.10 9.46 -13.21
C GLN A 202 -0.42 10.69 -12.59
N LYS A 203 -1.01 11.29 -11.54
CA LYS A 203 -0.39 12.38 -10.78
C LYS A 203 0.91 11.90 -10.12
N ALA A 204 0.91 10.75 -9.46
CA ALA A 204 2.10 10.16 -8.84
C ALA A 204 3.18 9.80 -9.88
N ALA A 205 2.78 9.35 -11.07
CA ALA A 205 3.69 8.93 -12.13
C ALA A 205 4.55 10.07 -12.69
N LYS A 206 4.11 11.33 -12.58
CA LYS A 206 4.87 12.50 -13.05
C LYS A 206 6.24 12.64 -12.39
N ASN A 207 6.34 12.27 -11.11
CA ASN A 207 7.58 12.39 -10.34
C ASN A 207 8.26 11.02 -10.13
N TYR A 208 7.56 9.94 -10.47
CA TYR A 208 8.00 8.57 -10.27
C TYR A 208 9.31 8.26 -11.01
N THR A 209 10.11 7.37 -10.43
CA THR A 209 11.27 6.78 -11.09
C THR A 209 11.48 5.34 -10.68
N ILE A 210 11.83 4.49 -11.65
CA ILE A 210 12.24 3.12 -11.39
C ILE A 210 13.57 3.05 -10.62
N GLY A 211 14.35 4.13 -10.59
CA GLY A 211 15.60 4.22 -9.83
C GLY A 211 15.42 4.10 -8.32
N ALA A 212 14.19 4.28 -7.80
CA ALA A 212 13.85 4.02 -6.40
C ALA A 212 13.58 2.52 -6.12
N THR A 213 13.64 1.65 -7.12
CA THR A 213 13.48 0.20 -6.90
C THR A 213 14.63 -0.34 -6.04
N PRO A 214 14.35 -1.20 -5.04
CA PRO A 214 15.40 -1.85 -4.25
C PRO A 214 16.40 -2.60 -5.14
N ASP A 215 17.63 -2.69 -4.66
CA ASP A 215 18.70 -3.40 -5.38
C ASP A 215 18.40 -4.91 -5.44
N ASP A 216 17.92 -5.49 -4.34
CA ASP A 216 17.33 -6.84 -4.35
C ASP A 216 15.96 -6.81 -5.05
N ARG A 217 15.94 -7.28 -6.30
CA ARG A 217 14.74 -7.32 -7.14
C ARG A 217 13.69 -8.30 -6.65
N SER A 218 14.03 -9.27 -5.80
CA SER A 218 13.02 -10.14 -5.19
C SER A 218 12.07 -9.35 -4.28
N SER A 219 12.52 -8.20 -3.77
CA SER A 219 11.71 -7.28 -2.93
C SER A 219 10.48 -6.73 -3.64
N VAL A 220 10.44 -6.73 -4.99
CA VAL A 220 9.25 -6.25 -5.72
C VAL A 220 8.02 -7.13 -5.51
N LEU A 221 8.19 -8.32 -4.92
CA LEU A 221 7.10 -9.24 -4.57
C LEU A 221 6.54 -9.00 -3.16
N GLN A 222 7.20 -8.15 -2.37
CA GLN A 222 6.75 -7.78 -1.03
C GLN A 222 5.42 -7.01 -1.11
N GLN A 223 4.52 -7.29 -0.18
CA GLN A 223 3.31 -6.52 0.08
C GLN A 223 3.47 -5.63 1.31
N GLY A 224 2.64 -4.58 1.35
CA GLY A 224 2.63 -3.58 2.39
C GLY A 224 1.59 -3.89 3.47
N GLY A 225 1.25 -2.85 4.22
CA GLY A 225 0.23 -2.91 5.24
C GLY A 225 0.11 -1.59 5.99
N MET A 226 -0.88 -1.53 6.87
CA MET A 226 -1.19 -0.37 7.67
C MET A 226 -1.48 -0.78 9.10
N LEU A 227 -0.81 -0.13 10.06
CA LEU A 227 -0.96 -0.42 11.47
C LEU A 227 -1.17 0.86 12.29
N VAL A 228 -1.89 0.73 13.39
CA VAL A 228 -2.06 1.80 14.39
C VAL A 228 -1.70 1.24 15.75
N PHE A 229 -0.80 1.93 16.44
CA PHE A 229 -0.36 1.62 17.79
C PHE A 229 -0.76 2.73 18.76
N LYS A 230 -1.07 2.35 20.00
CA LYS A 230 -1.08 3.24 21.16
C LYS A 230 -0.11 2.68 22.20
N GLY A 231 0.97 3.41 22.48
CA GLY A 231 2.14 2.84 23.12
C GLY A 231 2.60 1.59 22.35
N LYS A 232 2.64 0.45 23.03
CA LYS A 232 2.92 -0.87 22.43
C LYS A 232 1.68 -1.62 21.96
N GLN A 233 0.49 -1.16 22.33
CA GLN A 233 -0.75 -1.85 22.01
C GLN A 233 -1.10 -1.65 20.53
N LEU A 234 -1.26 -2.76 19.80
CA LEU A 234 -1.79 -2.74 18.45
C LEU A 234 -3.30 -2.51 18.47
N LEU A 235 -3.75 -1.37 17.94
CA LEU A 235 -5.17 -1.01 17.85
C LEU A 235 -5.81 -1.44 16.52
N TYR A 236 -5.02 -1.43 15.45
CA TYR A 236 -5.46 -1.76 14.10
C TYR A 236 -4.30 -2.39 13.35
N ALA A 237 -4.59 -3.43 12.58
CA ALA A 237 -3.68 -3.92 11.55
C ALA A 237 -4.45 -4.37 10.31
N ARG A 238 -3.85 -4.10 9.17
CA ARG A 238 -4.26 -4.61 7.87
C ARG A 238 -3.03 -4.92 7.04
N LYS A 239 -2.97 -6.15 6.52
CA LYS A 239 -1.98 -6.57 5.52
C LYS A 239 -2.57 -6.27 4.15
N ASP A 240 -1.78 -5.69 3.25
CA ASP A 240 -2.25 -5.43 1.89
C ASP A 240 -2.29 -6.77 1.14
N GLU A 241 -3.46 -7.17 0.62
CA GLU A 241 -3.62 -8.47 -0.03
C GLU A 241 -2.83 -8.54 -1.36
N GLY A 242 -2.68 -7.40 -2.03
CA GLY A 242 -1.96 -7.26 -3.28
C GLY A 242 -1.55 -5.82 -3.58
N THR A 243 -0.94 -5.64 -4.75
CA THR A 243 -0.43 -4.33 -5.20
C THR A 243 -1.52 -3.28 -5.20
N GLY A 244 -1.29 -2.19 -4.45
CA GLY A 244 -2.20 -1.04 -4.40
C GLY A 244 -3.45 -1.23 -3.55
N ASP A 245 -3.62 -2.37 -2.88
CA ASP A 245 -4.71 -2.59 -1.92
C ASP A 245 -4.36 -1.98 -0.56
N HIS A 246 -4.12 -0.67 -0.50
CA HIS A 246 -3.79 0.04 0.74
C HIS A 246 -5.04 0.24 1.62
N ALA A 247 -4.83 0.39 2.93
CA ALA A 247 -5.92 0.72 3.85
C ALA A 247 -6.56 2.07 3.49
N PRO A 248 -7.90 2.20 3.49
CA PRO A 248 -8.57 3.49 3.37
C PRO A 248 -8.16 4.41 4.53
N LEU A 249 -7.73 5.63 4.22
CA LEU A 249 -7.26 6.57 5.27
C LEU A 249 -8.38 6.99 6.23
N ASP A 250 -9.63 7.01 5.77
CA ASP A 250 -10.77 7.29 6.64
C ASP A 250 -10.92 6.26 7.76
N ASP A 251 -10.72 4.96 7.45
CA ASP A 251 -10.71 3.91 8.46
C ASP A 251 -9.58 4.14 9.49
N ILE A 252 -8.42 4.61 9.04
CA ILE A 252 -7.28 4.92 9.93
C ILE A 252 -7.60 6.13 10.82
N PHE A 253 -8.15 7.21 10.25
CA PHE A 253 -8.56 8.38 11.01
C PHE A 253 -9.63 8.04 12.04
N ASP A 254 -10.57 7.17 11.69
CA ASP A 254 -11.60 6.68 12.62
C ASP A 254 -11.02 5.86 13.77
N VAL A 255 -9.81 5.32 13.65
CA VAL A 255 -9.13 4.62 14.76
C VAL A 255 -8.34 5.61 15.62
N CYS A 256 -7.52 6.48 15.02
CA CYS A 256 -6.51 7.26 15.77
C CYS A 256 -6.76 8.77 15.87
N CYS A 257 -7.64 9.34 15.06
CA CYS A 257 -7.82 10.79 14.95
C CYS A 257 -9.20 11.28 15.42
N LYS A 258 -9.83 10.56 16.35
CA LYS A 258 -11.04 11.06 17.01
C LYS A 258 -10.66 12.24 17.89
N VAL A 259 -11.30 13.38 17.65
CA VAL A 259 -11.17 14.55 18.52
C VAL A 259 -11.57 14.14 19.94
N PRO A 260 -10.79 14.48 20.99
CA PRO A 260 -11.25 14.26 22.36
C PRO A 260 -12.60 14.95 22.55
N VAL A 261 -13.63 14.19 22.93
CA VAL A 261 -14.86 14.80 23.40
C VAL A 261 -14.49 15.51 24.70
N SER A 262 -14.45 16.84 24.64
CA SER A 262 -14.18 17.70 25.79
C SER A 262 -15.29 17.58 26.84
#